data_AF-A0A352Q6K8-F1
#
_entry.id   AF-A0A352Q6K8-F1
#
_cell.length_a   1.000
_cell.length_b   1.000
_cell.length_c   1.000
_cell.angle_alpha   90.00
_cell.angle_beta   90.00
_cell.angle_gamma   90.00
#
_symmetry.space_group_name_H-M   'P 1'
#
loop_
_entity.id
_entity.type
_entity.pdbx_description
1 polymer ?
#
loop_
_entity_poly.entity_id
_entity_poly.type
_entity_poly.pdbx_seq_one_letter_code
_entity_poly.pdbx_strand_id
1 'polypeptide(L)'
;FRNRLDAIIQFGALDERVIETVVDKFLTQLQAQLDDKKVVLYVDDEARSWLAKHGYDEKMGARPMARLIQEKLKKPLAELVLFGQLASGGGEVHVTVEDDDIHLELAEETTARQ
;
A
#
# COMPACT_ATOMS: atom_id res chain seq x y z
N PHE A 1 -6.55 -47.62 12.00
CA PHE A 1 -5.38 -46.93 12.56
C PHE A 1 -5.23 -45.58 11.87
N ARG A 2 -5.05 -44.51 12.66
CA ARG A 2 -4.89 -43.13 12.21
C ARG A 2 -3.57 -42.98 11.46
N ASN A 3 -3.57 -42.27 10.34
CA ASN A 3 -2.41 -41.53 9.91
C ASN A 3 -2.82 -40.05 9.84
N ARG A 4 -2.31 -39.25 10.79
CA ARG A 4 -2.23 -37.79 10.65
C ARG A 4 -0.82 -37.53 10.15
N LEU A 5 -0.69 -37.09 8.90
CA LEU A 5 0.53 -36.45 8.43
C LEU A 5 0.57 -35.06 9.07
N ASP A 6 1.05 -34.97 10.30
CA ASP A 6 1.39 -33.70 10.93
C ASP A 6 2.72 -33.21 10.33
N ALA A 7 2.66 -32.66 9.12
CA ALA A 7 3.77 -31.90 8.56
C ALA A 7 3.83 -30.55 9.28
N ILE A 8 4.80 -30.40 10.18
CA ILE A 8 5.12 -29.10 10.79
C ILE A 8 5.84 -28.29 9.71
N ILE A 9 5.09 -27.40 9.03
CA ILE A 9 5.71 -26.41 8.15
C ILE A 9 6.41 -25.39 9.06
N GLN A 10 7.74 -25.43 9.10
CA GLN A 10 8.53 -24.37 9.72
C GLN A 10 8.47 -23.15 8.80
N PHE A 11 7.70 -22.14 9.22
CA PHE A 11 7.76 -20.82 8.61
C PHE A 11 9.08 -20.17 9.06
N GLY A 12 10.06 -20.10 8.15
CA GLY A 12 11.26 -19.28 8.35
C GLY A 12 10.93 -17.78 8.25
N ALA A 13 11.92 -16.93 8.52
CA ALA A 13 11.83 -15.51 8.17
C ALA A 13 11.49 -15.37 6.67
N LEU A 14 10.68 -14.37 6.33
CA LEU A 14 10.26 -14.15 4.94
C LEU A 14 11.45 -13.55 4.18
N ASP A 15 11.72 -14.09 2.99
CA ASP A 15 12.67 -13.49 2.04
C ASP A 15 12.14 -12.10 1.62
N GLU A 16 13.04 -11.14 1.43
CA GLU A 16 12.72 -9.75 1.05
C GLU A 16 11.82 -9.71 -0.20
N ARG A 17 12.04 -10.62 -1.16
CA ARG A 17 11.19 -10.76 -2.36
C ARG A 17 9.74 -11.16 -2.03
N VAL A 18 9.56 -11.98 -1.00
CA VAL A 18 8.23 -12.38 -0.54
C VAL A 18 7.55 -11.22 0.17
N ILE A 19 8.30 -10.41 0.91
CA ILE A 19 7.79 -9.22 1.58
C ILE A 19 7.31 -8.19 0.54
N GLU A 20 8.08 -7.94 -0.51
CA GLU A 20 7.67 -7.10 -1.65
C GLU A 20 6.37 -7.60 -2.30
N THR A 21 6.26 -8.91 -2.54
CA THR A 21 5.04 -9.51 -3.09
C THR A 21 3.81 -9.29 -2.17
N VAL A 22 4.03 -9.27 -0.85
CA VAL A 22 2.97 -8.98 0.13
C VAL A 22 2.59 -7.49 0.07
N VAL A 23 3.55 -6.57 -0.10
CA VAL A 23 3.27 -5.15 -0.32
C VAL A 23 2.42 -4.97 -1.58
N ASP A 24 2.81 -5.57 -2.71
CA ASP A 24 2.07 -5.49 -3.97
C ASP A 24 0.62 -5.99 -3.82
N LYS A 25 0.41 -7.07 -3.06
CA LYS A 25 -0.94 -7.56 -2.75
C LYS A 25 -1.76 -6.52 -1.99
N PHE A 26 -1.18 -5.84 -0.99
CA PHE A 26 -1.89 -4.80 -0.24
C PHE A 26 -2.17 -3.56 -1.11
N LEU A 27 -1.22 -3.16 -1.95
CA LEU A 27 -1.40 -2.05 -2.90
C LEU A 27 -2.51 -2.36 -3.90
N THR A 28 -2.55 -3.58 -4.43
CA THR A 28 -3.64 -4.04 -5.32
C THR A 28 -4.99 -4.00 -4.61
N GLN A 29 -5.07 -4.45 -3.36
CA GLN A 29 -6.29 -4.37 -2.55
C GLN A 29 -6.71 -2.93 -2.26
N LEU A 30 -5.76 -2.03 -2.06
CA LEU A 30 -6.02 -0.61 -1.88
C LEU A 30 -6.53 0.02 -3.17
N GLN A 31 -5.89 -0.27 -4.32
CA GLN A 31 -6.33 0.19 -5.63
C GLN A 31 -7.77 -0.24 -5.92
N ALA A 32 -8.12 -1.49 -5.65
CA ALA A 32 -9.49 -1.97 -5.83
C ALA A 32 -10.54 -1.19 -5.00
N GLN A 33 -10.16 -0.66 -3.83
CA GLN A 33 -11.05 0.21 -3.02
C GLN A 33 -11.14 1.63 -3.58
N LEU A 34 -10.09 2.09 -4.27
CA LEU A 34 -9.99 3.41 -4.89
C LEU A 34 -10.68 3.46 -6.26
N ASP A 35 -10.80 2.32 -6.96
CA ASP A 35 -11.48 2.21 -8.25
C ASP A 35 -12.93 2.69 -8.18
N ASP A 36 -13.65 2.35 -7.09
CA ASP A 36 -15.02 2.84 -6.82
C ASP A 36 -15.10 4.37 -6.68
N LYS A 37 -13.95 5.02 -6.42
CA LYS A 37 -13.79 6.46 -6.27
C LYS A 37 -13.12 7.10 -7.49
N LYS A 38 -12.85 6.33 -8.55
CA LYS A 38 -12.12 6.77 -9.76
C LYS A 38 -10.73 7.34 -9.44
N VAL A 39 -10.08 6.81 -8.41
CA VAL A 39 -8.73 7.22 -8.02
C VAL A 39 -7.74 6.16 -8.47
N VAL A 40 -6.71 6.58 -9.21
CA VAL A 40 -5.60 5.72 -9.64
C VAL A 40 -4.38 6.00 -8.77
N LEU A 41 -3.80 4.95 -8.21
CA LEU A 41 -2.60 5.01 -7.37
C LEU A 41 -1.39 4.52 -8.16
N TYR A 42 -0.41 5.39 -8.34
CA TYR A 42 0.90 5.06 -8.85
C TYR A 42 1.87 4.99 -7.69
N VAL A 43 2.57 3.86 -7.53
CA VAL A 43 3.52 3.66 -6.43
C VAL A 43 4.90 3.37 -6.98
N ASP A 44 5.85 4.24 -6.66
CA ASP A 44 7.22 4.11 -7.11
C ASP A 44 7.90 2.89 -6.49
N ASP A 45 8.93 2.38 -7.17
CA ASP A 45 9.73 1.26 -6.67
C ASP A 45 10.38 1.58 -5.31
N GLU A 46 10.76 2.85 -5.11
CA GLU A 46 11.33 3.33 -3.85
C GLU A 46 10.30 3.28 -2.71
N ALA A 47 9.08 3.73 -2.96
CA ALA A 47 7.98 3.64 -1.99
C ALA A 47 7.62 2.21 -1.65
N ARG A 48 7.60 1.30 -2.63
CA ARG A 48 7.41 -0.14 -2.39
C ARG A 48 8.50 -0.73 -1.50
N SER A 49 9.75 -0.42 -1.82
CA SER A 49 10.91 -0.86 -1.02
C SER A 49 10.86 -0.31 0.40
N TRP A 50 10.47 0.96 0.56
CA TRP A 50 10.33 1.60 1.86
C TRP A 50 9.23 0.94 2.71
N LEU A 51 8.07 0.63 2.10
CA LEU A 51 6.97 -0.08 2.76
C LEU A 51 7.36 -1.51 3.16
N ALA A 52 8.15 -2.21 2.34
CA ALA A 52 8.65 -3.54 2.65
C ALA A 52 9.58 -3.50 3.89
N LYS A 53 10.52 -2.55 3.92
CA LYS A 53 11.48 -2.39 5.02
C LYS A 53 10.83 -1.96 6.33
N HIS A 54 9.89 -1.02 6.28
CA HIS A 54 9.23 -0.48 7.47
C HIS A 54 7.98 -1.27 7.91
N GLY A 55 7.41 -2.05 7.01
CA GLY A 55 6.21 -2.87 7.27
C GLY A 55 6.51 -4.29 7.77
N TYR A 56 7.75 -4.76 7.63
CA TYR A 56 8.16 -6.08 8.08
C TYR A 56 8.86 -6.03 9.44
N ASP A 57 8.43 -6.93 10.33
CA ASP A 57 9.09 -7.18 11.61
C ASP A 57 9.32 -8.69 11.74
N GLU A 58 10.55 -9.13 12.03
CA GLU A 58 10.89 -10.56 12.11
C GLU A 58 10.06 -11.32 13.16
N LYS A 59 9.66 -10.66 14.24
CA LYS A 59 8.88 -11.26 15.34
C LYS A 59 7.39 -11.22 15.08
N MET A 60 6.90 -10.21 14.36
CA MET A 60 5.47 -10.01 14.09
C MET A 60 5.04 -10.39 12.66
N GLY A 61 5.99 -10.69 11.77
CA GLY A 61 5.77 -10.94 10.35
C GLY A 61 5.27 -9.70 9.62
N ALA A 62 4.42 -9.89 8.61
CA ALA A 62 3.82 -8.80 7.83
C ALA A 62 2.63 -8.09 8.53
N ARG A 63 2.37 -8.37 9.81
CA ARG A 63 1.25 -7.74 10.55
C ARG A 63 1.41 -6.21 10.67
N PRO A 64 2.60 -5.66 10.96
CA PRO A 64 2.80 -4.20 11.00
C PRO A 64 2.55 -3.54 9.65
N MET A 65 2.81 -4.24 8.54
CA MET A 65 2.62 -3.73 7.17
C MET A 65 1.21 -3.23 6.90
N ALA A 66 0.19 -3.99 7.29
CA ALA A 66 -1.20 -3.60 7.08
C ALA A 66 -1.53 -2.28 7.81
N ARG A 67 -0.98 -2.11 9.02
CA ARG A 67 -1.14 -0.88 9.80
C ARG A 67 -0.39 0.29 9.18
N LEU A 68 0.85 0.06 8.72
CA LEU A 68 1.66 1.07 8.06
C LEU A 68 0.97 1.61 6.80
N ILE A 69 0.48 0.72 5.93
CA ILE A 69 -0.27 1.08 4.73
C ILE A 69 -1.56 1.83 5.09
N GLN A 70 -2.25 1.40 6.15
CA GLN A 70 -3.44 2.10 6.61
C GLN A 70 -3.14 3.53 7.07
N GLU A 71 -2.07 3.72 7.85
CA GLU A 71 -1.72 5.03 8.41
C GLU A 71 -1.10 5.97 7.35
N LYS A 72 -0.22 5.46 6.49
CA LYS A 72 0.54 6.27 5.52
C LYS A 72 -0.15 6.46 4.18
N LEU A 73 -0.98 5.52 3.75
CA LEU A 73 -1.68 5.62 2.45
C LEU A 73 -3.18 5.80 2.65
N LYS A 74 -3.85 4.85 3.31
CA LYS A 74 -5.32 4.81 3.32
C LYS A 74 -5.95 6.02 4.00
N LYS A 75 -5.41 6.48 5.13
CA LYS A 75 -5.93 7.65 5.86
C LYS A 75 -5.79 8.94 5.04
N PRO A 76 -4.59 9.34 4.57
CA PRO A 76 -4.44 10.51 3.71
C PRO A 76 -5.30 10.44 2.44
N LEU A 77 -5.34 9.29 1.76
CA LEU A 77 -6.17 9.11 0.57
C LEU A 77 -7.67 9.28 0.88
N ALA A 78 -8.15 8.77 2.00
CA ALA A 78 -9.53 8.96 2.41
C ALA A 78 -9.86 10.44 2.66
N GLU A 79 -8.95 11.19 3.28
CA GLU A 79 -9.13 12.63 3.47
C GLU A 79 -9.13 13.38 2.14
N LEU A 80 -8.23 13.03 1.22
CA LEU A 80 -8.17 13.62 -0.13
C LEU A 80 -9.43 13.32 -0.95
N VAL A 81 -10.01 12.13 -0.82
CA VAL A 81 -11.26 11.74 -1.49
C VAL A 81 -12.49 12.38 -0.87
N LEU A 82 -12.52 12.59 0.45
CA LEU A 82 -13.68 13.17 1.14
C LEU A 82 -13.70 14.69 1.07
N PHE A 83 -12.55 15.35 1.18
CA PHE A 83 -12.44 16.79 1.38
C PHE A 83 -11.45 17.47 0.43
N GLY A 84 -10.59 16.71 -0.23
CA GLY A 84 -9.50 17.23 -1.06
C GLY A 84 -9.84 17.26 -2.55
N GLN A 85 -8.79 17.38 -3.36
CA GLN A 85 -8.89 17.57 -4.81
C GLN A 85 -9.52 16.36 -5.53
N LEU A 86 -9.44 15.16 -4.92
CA LEU A 86 -10.02 13.93 -5.47
C LEU A 86 -11.55 13.84 -5.28
N ALA A 87 -12.15 14.71 -4.45
CA ALA A 87 -13.59 14.74 -4.23
C ALA A 87 -14.39 15.13 -5.49
N SER A 88 -13.75 15.81 -6.45
CA SER A 88 -14.38 16.39 -7.64
C SER A 88 -14.66 15.38 -8.76
N GLY A 89 -14.31 14.11 -8.59
CA GLY A 89 -14.64 13.07 -9.58
C GLY A 89 -13.57 12.00 -9.82
N GLY A 90 -12.53 11.94 -8.99
CA GLY A 90 -11.39 11.04 -9.18
C GLY A 90 -10.08 11.79 -9.40
N GLY A 91 -9.02 11.05 -9.71
CA GLY A 91 -7.71 11.63 -10.02
C GLY A 91 -6.58 10.62 -9.86
N GLU A 92 -5.38 11.07 -10.17
CA GLU A 92 -4.16 10.27 -10.10
C GLU A 92 -3.32 10.71 -8.90
N VAL A 93 -2.86 9.73 -8.12
CA VAL A 93 -2.02 9.95 -6.94
C VAL A 93 -0.73 9.18 -7.10
N HIS A 94 0.38 9.88 -7.01
CA HIS A 94 1.73 9.34 -7.03
C HIS A 94 2.23 9.19 -5.59
N VAL A 95 2.73 8.00 -5.27
CA VAL A 95 3.30 7.67 -3.98
C VAL A 95 4.82 7.59 -4.13
N THR A 96 5.50 8.54 -3.51
CA THR A 96 6.95 8.69 -3.53
C THR A 96 7.51 8.59 -2.11
N VAL A 97 8.84 8.59 -1.99
CA VAL A 97 9.52 8.69 -0.70
C VAL A 97 10.31 10.00 -0.68
N GLU A 98 10.04 10.83 0.32
CA GLU A 98 10.78 12.05 0.58
C GLU A 98 11.12 12.12 2.07
N ASP A 99 12.33 12.57 2.41
CA ASP A 99 12.79 12.71 3.79
C ASP A 99 12.59 11.44 4.67
N ASP A 100 12.75 10.25 4.07
CA ASP A 100 12.55 8.94 4.72
C ASP A 100 11.10 8.69 5.19
N ASP A 101 10.12 9.34 4.56
CA ASP A 101 8.70 9.09 4.77
C ASP A 101 7.94 9.00 3.43
N ILE A 102 6.74 8.43 3.49
CA ILE A 102 5.86 8.33 2.33
C ILE A 102 5.25 9.70 2.04
N HIS A 103 5.47 10.19 0.82
CA HIS A 103 4.80 11.37 0.29
C HIS A 103 3.77 10.99 -0.79
N LEU A 104 2.70 11.79 -0.86
CA LEU A 104 1.57 11.61 -1.76
C LEU A 104 1.47 12.87 -2.60
N GLU A 105 1.83 12.74 -3.86
CA GLU A 105 1.71 13.81 -4.85
C GLU A 105 0.46 13.59 -5.68
N LEU A 106 -0.31 14.66 -5.87
CA LEU A 106 -1.44 14.65 -6.76
C LEU A 106 -0.94 15.04 -8.15
N ALA A 107 -1.16 14.20 -9.15
CA ALA A 107 -0.99 14.64 -10.52
C ALA A 107 -2.16 15.60 -10.82
N GLU A 108 -1.87 16.89 -10.85
CA GLU A 108 -2.86 17.90 -11.23
C GLU A 108 -3.34 17.63 -12.65
N GLU A 109 -4.48 16.95 -12.78
CA GLU A 109 -5.30 17.13 -13.96
C GLU A 109 -5.76 18.59 -13.94
N THR A 110 -5.02 19.39 -14.71
CA THR A 110 -5.41 20.71 -15.18
C THR A 110 -6.90 20.65 -15.52
N THR A 111 -7.75 21.16 -14.61
CA THR A 111 -9.13 21.47 -14.95
C THR A 111 -9.03 22.66 -15.90
N ALA A 112 -8.84 22.32 -17.17
CA ALA A 112 -8.91 23.25 -18.27
C ALA A 112 -10.26 23.95 -18.21
N ARG A 113 -10.18 25.26 -18.04
CA ARG A 113 -11.19 26.27 -18.35
C ARG A 113 -12.16 25.80 -19.45
N GLN A 114 -13.46 25.80 -19.15
CA GLN A 114 -14.47 26.63 -19.81
C GLN A 114 -15.83 26.53 -19.11
#